data_AF-A0A7T8KC26-F1
#
_entry.id   AF-A0A7T8KC26-F1
#
_cell.length_a   1.000
_cell.length_b   1.000
_cell.length_c   1.000
_cell.angle_alpha   90.00
_cell.angle_beta   90.00
_cell.angle_gamma   90.00
#
_symmetry.space_group_name_H-M   'P 1'
#
loop_
_entity.id
_entity.type
_entity.pdbx_description
1 polymer ?
#
loop_
_entity_poly.entity_id
_entity_poly.type
_entity_poly.pdbx_seq_one_letter_code
_entity_poly.pdbx_strand_id
1 'polypeptide(L)'
;MAQDNGSKVAIAAFDYSAAFDTISPSALLDKLQWMEIGAHTLIGSYMKADLPEKVCKTASNLAGLGVFLYADDTSVTVEATTWDDVKAATRALEEDMVEYSRDNALHLNVEKTQILHLKNPQTIGTLGLLGVEIDRNGAFGTHHANVLNELRRRTGAIRRLASVLPRGKLLNEIARALVIGKLNVCAWVTRRSQGYQDQSRREPGAGDNAAVQVILNDLARTLNGVRRSDRIRASDLLDRCGLPT
;
A
#
# COMPACT_ATOMS: atom_id res chain seq x y z
N MET A 1 9.27 14.23 -14.26
CA MET A 1 9.74 13.54 -15.48
C MET A 1 8.60 13.29 -16.48
N ALA A 2 7.63 12.39 -16.26
CA ALA A 2 6.50 12.22 -17.21
C ALA A 2 5.56 13.45 -17.30
N GLN A 3 5.32 14.13 -16.17
CA GLN A 3 4.48 15.34 -16.12
C GLN A 3 5.09 16.57 -16.80
N ASP A 4 6.42 16.66 -16.84
CA ASP A 4 7.11 17.82 -17.41
C ASP A 4 7.04 17.82 -18.94
N ASN A 5 6.68 16.68 -19.54
CA ASN A 5 6.55 16.46 -20.99
C ASN A 5 5.08 16.43 -21.48
N GLY A 6 4.09 16.62 -20.60
CA GLY A 6 2.66 16.65 -20.98
C GLY A 6 1.99 15.28 -21.20
N SER A 7 2.70 14.18 -20.94
CA SER A 7 2.20 12.81 -21.12
C SER A 7 1.03 12.44 -20.18
N LYS A 8 0.21 11.48 -20.60
CA LYS A 8 -0.86 10.86 -19.81
C LYS A 8 -0.35 9.56 -19.20
N VAL A 9 -0.67 9.32 -17.93
CA VAL A 9 -0.18 8.16 -17.17
C VAL A 9 -1.36 7.42 -16.56
N ALA A 10 -1.35 6.09 -16.68
CA ALA A 10 -2.25 5.20 -15.96
C ALA A 10 -1.45 4.19 -15.14
N ILE A 11 -2.03 3.78 -14.01
CA ILE A 11 -1.55 2.68 -13.19
C ILE A 11 -2.61 1.59 -13.24
N ALA A 12 -2.26 0.42 -13.73
CA ALA A 12 -3.04 -0.80 -13.62
C ALA A 12 -2.44 -1.64 -12.48
N ALA A 13 -3.24 -2.03 -11.50
CA ALA A 13 -2.84 -3.00 -10.48
C ALA A 13 -3.59 -4.30 -10.72
N PHE A 14 -2.84 -5.37 -10.89
CA PHE A 14 -3.25 -6.75 -11.06
C PHE A 14 -2.94 -7.50 -9.76
N ASP A 15 -3.95 -8.17 -9.21
CA ASP A 15 -3.85 -9.03 -8.03
C ASP A 15 -3.81 -10.48 -8.56
N TYR A 16 -2.70 -11.19 -8.38
CA TYR A 16 -2.71 -12.64 -8.55
C TYR A 16 -3.22 -13.30 -7.27
N SER A 17 -3.83 -14.46 -7.42
CA SER A 17 -4.24 -15.25 -6.25
C SER A 17 -3.02 -16.06 -5.77
N ALA A 18 -2.53 -15.85 -4.53
CA ALA A 18 -1.63 -16.74 -3.77
C ALA A 18 -0.13 -16.78 -4.19
N ALA A 19 0.64 -15.75 -3.83
CA ALA A 19 2.07 -15.59 -4.15
C ALA A 19 3.09 -16.63 -3.66
N PHE A 20 2.82 -17.39 -2.60
CA PHE A 20 3.80 -18.37 -2.08
C PHE A 20 4.03 -19.55 -3.04
N ASP A 21 3.28 -19.58 -4.14
CA ASP A 21 3.45 -20.53 -5.22
C ASP A 21 4.65 -20.16 -6.14
N THR A 22 5.28 -18.97 -6.02
CA THR A 22 6.31 -18.45 -6.97
C THR A 22 7.75 -18.36 -6.43
N ILE A 23 8.27 -19.43 -5.81
CA ILE A 23 9.70 -19.59 -5.44
C ILE A 23 10.59 -19.65 -6.72
N SER A 24 11.92 -19.71 -6.63
CA SER A 24 12.81 -20.04 -7.77
C SER A 24 12.75 -21.56 -8.05
N PRO A 25 12.34 -22.01 -9.25
CA PRO A 25 12.11 -23.43 -9.51
C PRO A 25 13.43 -24.17 -9.44
N SER A 26 14.43 -23.72 -10.20
CA SER A 26 15.71 -24.41 -10.33
C SER A 26 16.43 -24.52 -8.98
N ALA A 27 16.52 -23.43 -8.20
CA ALA A 27 17.22 -23.44 -6.91
C ALA A 27 16.45 -24.17 -5.78
N LEU A 28 15.12 -24.28 -5.89
CA LEU A 28 14.29 -25.07 -4.96
C LEU A 28 14.28 -26.55 -5.34
N LEU A 29 14.11 -26.85 -6.62
CA LEU A 29 14.22 -28.19 -7.20
C LEU A 29 15.61 -28.81 -6.96
N ASP A 30 16.67 -28.01 -7.05
CA ASP A 30 18.04 -28.42 -6.71
C ASP A 30 18.21 -28.75 -5.22
N LYS A 31 17.36 -28.23 -4.33
CA LYS A 31 17.34 -28.54 -2.89
C LYS A 31 16.33 -29.65 -2.51
N LEU A 32 15.47 -30.06 -3.43
CA LEU A 32 14.40 -31.06 -3.25
C LEU A 32 14.70 -32.39 -3.99
N GLN A 33 15.97 -32.66 -4.29
CA GLN A 33 16.43 -33.86 -5.02
C GLN A 33 16.07 -35.19 -4.34
N TRP A 34 15.69 -35.15 -3.06
CA TRP A 34 15.27 -36.29 -2.27
C TRP A 34 13.79 -36.70 -2.50
N MET A 35 13.01 -35.92 -3.24
CA MET A 35 11.61 -36.22 -3.59
C MET A 35 11.48 -37.14 -4.81
N GLU A 36 10.33 -37.80 -4.93
CA GLU A 36 10.00 -38.66 -6.07
C GLU A 36 9.79 -37.83 -7.37
N ILE A 37 10.21 -38.37 -8.52
CA ILE A 37 10.32 -37.68 -9.82
C ILE A 37 9.02 -36.97 -10.28
N GLY A 38 7.86 -37.55 -9.94
CA GLY A 38 6.56 -36.98 -10.29
C GLY A 38 6.27 -35.64 -9.61
N ALA A 39 6.64 -35.48 -8.32
CA ALA A 39 6.38 -34.27 -7.54
C ALA A 39 7.34 -33.11 -7.91
N HIS A 40 8.55 -33.45 -8.34
CA HIS A 40 9.59 -32.51 -8.78
C HIS A 40 9.18 -31.75 -10.05
N THR A 41 8.56 -32.46 -11.01
CA THR A 41 8.14 -31.87 -12.29
C THR A 41 7.00 -30.85 -12.13
N LEU A 42 6.08 -31.08 -11.19
CA LEU A 42 4.91 -30.23 -10.96
C LEU A 42 5.23 -28.87 -10.33
N ILE A 43 6.25 -28.80 -9.46
CA ILE A 43 6.65 -27.56 -8.76
C ILE A 43 7.49 -26.64 -9.68
N GLY A 44 8.18 -27.19 -10.67
CA GLY A 44 9.01 -26.44 -11.61
C GLY A 44 8.25 -25.51 -12.56
N SER A 45 6.99 -25.79 -12.86
CA SER A 45 6.16 -24.98 -13.76
C SER A 45 5.64 -23.70 -13.14
N TYR A 46 5.48 -23.64 -11.81
CA TYR A 46 4.91 -22.49 -11.08
C TYR A 46 5.86 -21.27 -10.94
N MET A 47 7.12 -21.38 -11.39
CA MET A 47 8.21 -20.55 -10.88
C MET A 47 9.09 -19.86 -11.96
N LYS A 48 8.79 -20.02 -13.25
CA LYS A 48 9.47 -19.30 -14.34
C LYS A 48 8.86 -17.90 -14.47
N ALA A 49 9.47 -16.90 -13.85
CA ALA A 49 9.06 -15.50 -13.91
C ALA A 49 9.50 -14.81 -15.23
N ASP A 50 8.84 -15.10 -16.35
CA ASP A 50 9.02 -14.39 -17.63
C ASP A 50 7.97 -13.27 -17.85
N LEU A 51 7.22 -12.95 -16.80
CA LEU A 51 6.10 -12.00 -16.81
C LEU A 51 6.49 -10.61 -17.33
N PRO A 52 7.54 -9.92 -16.83
CA PRO A 52 7.89 -8.60 -17.37
C PRO A 52 8.22 -8.63 -18.85
N GLU A 53 8.96 -9.64 -19.32
CA GLU A 53 9.37 -9.74 -20.72
C GLU A 53 8.18 -10.03 -21.63
N LYS A 54 7.27 -10.94 -21.24
CA LYS A 54 6.07 -11.27 -22.03
C LYS A 54 5.02 -10.16 -22.02
N VAL A 55 4.80 -9.50 -20.89
CA VAL A 55 3.87 -8.36 -20.76
C VAL A 55 4.37 -7.12 -21.50
N CYS A 56 5.70 -6.99 -21.68
CA CYS A 56 6.29 -5.91 -22.48
C CYS A 56 6.28 -6.19 -24.00
N LYS A 57 5.94 -7.39 -24.48
CA LYS A 57 6.06 -7.73 -25.93
C LYS A 57 5.15 -6.87 -26.81
N THR A 58 3.88 -6.74 -26.45
CA THR A 58 2.89 -5.99 -27.25
C THR A 58 2.96 -4.48 -26.96
N ALA A 59 3.38 -4.12 -25.74
CA ALA A 59 3.51 -2.72 -25.31
C ALA A 59 4.89 -2.09 -25.61
N SER A 60 5.80 -2.80 -26.26
CA SER A 60 7.17 -2.36 -26.61
C SER A 60 7.25 -1.08 -27.47
N ASN A 61 6.15 -0.70 -28.12
CA ASN A 61 6.05 0.55 -28.89
C ASN A 61 5.57 1.76 -28.07
N LEU A 62 5.28 1.61 -26.78
CA LEU A 62 4.80 2.68 -25.91
C LEU A 62 5.95 3.30 -25.12
N ALA A 63 6.09 4.62 -25.23
CA ALA A 63 7.09 5.38 -24.52
C ALA A 63 6.72 5.50 -23.03
N GLY A 64 7.12 4.52 -22.21
CA GLY A 64 7.08 4.61 -20.74
C GLY A 64 6.28 3.51 -20.04
N LEU A 65 6.49 2.25 -20.43
CA LEU A 65 5.96 1.10 -19.69
C LEU A 65 6.85 0.81 -18.47
N GLY A 66 6.24 0.63 -17.30
CA GLY A 66 6.93 0.22 -16.07
C GLY A 66 6.19 -0.93 -15.40
N VAL A 67 6.89 -2.01 -15.04
CA VAL A 67 6.31 -3.18 -14.37
C VAL A 67 6.86 -3.27 -12.95
N PHE A 68 5.98 -3.38 -11.98
CA PHE A 68 6.27 -3.50 -10.55
C PHE A 68 5.66 -4.80 -10.04
N LEU A 69 6.49 -5.67 -9.48
CA LEU A 69 6.05 -6.96 -8.95
C LEU A 69 6.31 -6.99 -7.46
N TYR A 70 5.32 -7.39 -6.68
CA TYR A 70 5.48 -7.70 -5.27
C TYR A 70 4.69 -8.96 -4.96
N ALA A 71 5.39 -10.09 -4.84
CA ALA A 71 4.75 -11.37 -4.62
C ALA A 71 3.76 -11.68 -5.78
N ASP A 72 2.47 -11.83 -5.50
CA ASP A 72 1.37 -11.98 -6.46
C ASP A 72 0.83 -10.66 -7.01
N ASP A 73 1.10 -9.54 -6.36
CA ASP A 73 0.66 -8.24 -6.86
C ASP A 73 1.56 -7.81 -8.03
N THR A 74 0.98 -7.75 -9.23
CA THR A 74 1.63 -7.19 -10.42
C THR A 74 1.00 -5.87 -10.75
N SER A 75 1.78 -4.80 -10.83
CA SER A 75 1.28 -3.49 -11.22
C SER A 75 2.05 -2.98 -12.40
N VAL A 76 1.35 -2.39 -13.36
CA VAL A 76 1.94 -1.86 -14.58
C VAL A 76 1.54 -0.41 -14.74
N THR A 77 2.52 0.43 -15.06
CA THR A 77 2.31 1.82 -15.42
C THR A 77 2.42 1.97 -16.92
N VAL A 78 1.42 2.60 -17.52
CA VAL A 78 1.37 2.88 -18.96
C VAL A 78 1.40 4.39 -19.15
N GLU A 79 2.35 4.86 -19.96
CA GLU A 79 2.47 6.25 -20.38
C GLU A 79 2.25 6.36 -21.89
N ALA A 80 1.41 7.33 -22.31
CA ALA A 80 1.21 7.66 -23.72
C ALA A 80 0.81 9.13 -23.90
N THR A 81 0.80 9.61 -25.15
CA THR A 81 0.51 11.01 -25.47
C THR A 81 -0.98 11.34 -25.37
N THR A 82 -1.87 10.41 -25.71
CA THR A 82 -3.34 10.60 -25.64
C THR A 82 -4.00 9.59 -24.71
N TRP A 83 -5.20 9.93 -24.22
CA TRP A 83 -6.00 9.01 -23.39
C TRP A 83 -6.52 7.79 -24.16
N ASP A 84 -6.75 7.92 -25.45
CA ASP A 84 -7.20 6.81 -26.28
C ASP A 84 -6.06 5.81 -26.48
N ASP A 85 -4.82 6.29 -26.66
CA ASP A 85 -3.62 5.43 -26.69
C ASP A 85 -3.40 4.72 -25.35
N VAL A 86 -3.56 5.43 -24.22
CA VAL A 86 -3.47 4.79 -22.89
C VAL A 86 -4.51 3.69 -22.75
N LYS A 87 -5.78 3.93 -23.14
CA LYS A 87 -6.84 2.92 -23.05
C LYS A 87 -6.59 1.73 -23.97
N ALA A 88 -6.12 1.97 -25.19
CA ALA A 88 -5.78 0.90 -26.13
C ALA A 88 -4.62 0.05 -25.59
N ALA A 89 -3.58 0.71 -25.06
CA ALA A 89 -2.44 0.07 -24.44
C ALA A 89 -2.81 -0.77 -23.20
N THR A 90 -3.64 -0.22 -22.30
CA THR A 90 -4.08 -0.96 -21.11
C THR A 90 -4.93 -2.17 -21.48
N ARG A 91 -5.75 -2.10 -22.54
CA ARG A 91 -6.51 -3.26 -23.04
C ARG A 91 -5.61 -4.34 -23.63
N ALA A 92 -4.65 -3.96 -24.47
CA ALA A 92 -3.67 -4.90 -25.02
C ALA A 92 -2.87 -5.59 -23.90
N LEU A 93 -2.48 -4.82 -22.88
CA LEU A 93 -1.80 -5.34 -21.69
C LEU A 93 -2.67 -6.34 -20.91
N GLU A 94 -3.96 -6.05 -20.77
CA GLU A 94 -4.90 -6.95 -20.11
C GLU A 94 -5.04 -8.27 -20.87
N GLU A 95 -5.10 -8.22 -22.21
CA GLU A 95 -5.11 -9.41 -23.07
C GLU A 95 -3.81 -10.22 -22.94
N ASP A 96 -2.64 -9.56 -22.98
CA ASP A 96 -1.33 -10.20 -22.78
C ASP A 96 -1.24 -10.87 -21.40
N MET A 97 -1.74 -10.21 -20.35
CA MET A 97 -1.75 -10.73 -18.98
C MET A 97 -2.67 -11.95 -18.85
N VAL A 98 -3.80 -11.96 -19.54
CA VAL A 98 -4.72 -13.11 -19.59
C VAL A 98 -4.07 -14.29 -20.33
N GLU A 99 -3.43 -14.04 -21.48
CA GLU A 99 -2.73 -15.07 -22.25
C GLU A 99 -1.56 -15.66 -21.46
N TYR A 100 -0.70 -14.80 -20.89
CA TYR A 100 0.38 -15.21 -20.01
C TYR A 100 -0.13 -16.07 -18.85
N SER A 101 -1.21 -15.64 -18.22
CA SER A 101 -1.77 -16.35 -17.06
C SER A 101 -2.27 -17.73 -17.48
N ARG A 102 -2.93 -17.84 -18.65
CA ARG A 102 -3.37 -19.12 -19.21
C ARG A 102 -2.18 -20.05 -19.49
N ASP A 103 -1.14 -19.55 -20.15
CA ASP A 103 0.03 -20.33 -20.57
C ASP A 103 0.84 -20.86 -19.39
N ASN A 104 0.84 -20.13 -18.28
CA ASN A 104 1.57 -20.48 -17.06
C ASN A 104 0.65 -21.09 -15.99
N ALA A 105 -0.58 -21.46 -16.33
CA ALA A 105 -1.58 -22.03 -15.41
C ALA A 105 -1.85 -21.18 -14.16
N LEU A 106 -1.76 -19.85 -14.29
CA LEU A 106 -2.10 -18.86 -13.26
C LEU A 106 -3.57 -18.44 -13.40
N HIS A 107 -4.23 -18.18 -12.27
CA HIS A 107 -5.61 -17.69 -12.23
C HIS A 107 -5.64 -16.18 -11.97
N LEU A 108 -5.77 -15.39 -13.04
CA LEU A 108 -5.93 -13.94 -12.95
C LEU A 108 -7.34 -13.59 -12.48
N ASN A 109 -7.45 -12.77 -11.44
CA ASN A 109 -8.74 -12.28 -10.95
C ASN A 109 -9.13 -10.98 -11.69
N VAL A 110 -9.87 -11.13 -12.77
CA VAL A 110 -10.33 -10.01 -13.59
C VAL A 110 -11.26 -9.07 -12.81
N GLU A 111 -12.09 -9.60 -11.92
CA GLU A 111 -13.03 -8.79 -11.11
C GLU A 111 -12.32 -7.87 -10.11
N LYS A 112 -11.14 -8.28 -9.64
CA LYS A 112 -10.30 -7.47 -8.74
C LYS A 112 -9.33 -6.56 -9.47
N THR A 113 -9.14 -6.74 -10.78
CA THR A 113 -8.22 -5.91 -11.56
C THR A 113 -8.71 -4.47 -11.57
N GLN A 114 -7.87 -3.54 -11.13
CA GLN A 114 -8.22 -2.12 -11.02
C GLN A 114 -7.32 -1.27 -11.90
N ILE A 115 -7.95 -0.36 -12.65
CA ILE A 115 -7.25 0.59 -13.53
C ILE A 115 -7.52 2.00 -13.03
N LEU A 116 -6.45 2.75 -12.78
CA LEU A 116 -6.51 4.15 -12.38
C LEU A 116 -5.83 5.03 -13.42
N HIS A 117 -6.61 5.81 -14.16
CA HIS A 117 -6.07 6.85 -15.03
C HIS A 117 -5.80 8.13 -14.23
N LEU A 118 -4.53 8.47 -14.04
CA LEU A 118 -4.13 9.61 -13.21
C LEU A 118 -4.48 10.95 -13.89
N LYS A 119 -5.04 11.87 -13.11
CA LYS A 119 -5.49 13.22 -13.52
C LYS A 119 -6.54 13.22 -14.64
N ASN A 120 -7.12 12.08 -15.01
CA ASN A 120 -8.28 12.04 -15.90
C ASN A 120 -9.55 12.41 -15.12
N PRO A 121 -10.30 13.44 -15.53
CA PRO A 121 -11.54 13.84 -14.87
C PRO A 121 -12.62 12.74 -14.84
N GLN A 122 -12.59 11.81 -15.80
CA GLN A 122 -13.55 10.72 -15.92
C GLN A 122 -13.23 9.53 -14.99
N THR A 123 -12.03 9.48 -14.41
CA THR A 123 -11.68 8.44 -13.43
C THR A 123 -12.39 8.72 -12.12
N ILE A 124 -13.17 7.74 -11.68
CA ILE A 124 -13.88 7.73 -10.41
C ILE A 124 -13.29 6.61 -9.56
N GLY A 125 -13.02 6.91 -8.28
CA GLY A 125 -12.54 5.91 -7.31
C GLY A 125 -11.06 6.03 -6.95
N THR A 126 -10.58 4.99 -6.27
CA THR A 126 -9.21 4.85 -5.78
C THR A 126 -8.64 3.50 -6.21
N LEU A 127 -7.33 3.43 -6.38
CA LEU A 127 -6.59 2.20 -6.61
C LEU A 127 -6.02 1.69 -5.29
N GLY A 128 -6.33 0.44 -4.93
CA GLY A 128 -5.63 -0.26 -3.86
C GLY A 128 -4.33 -0.85 -4.38
N LEU A 129 -3.19 -0.44 -3.81
CA LEU A 129 -1.87 -0.96 -4.15
C LEU A 129 -1.05 -1.20 -2.89
N LEU A 130 -0.67 -2.46 -2.63
CA LEU A 130 0.15 -2.86 -1.48
C LEU A 130 -0.37 -2.32 -0.13
N GLY A 131 -1.70 -2.31 0.04
CA GLY A 131 -2.38 -1.80 1.23
C GLY A 131 -2.49 -0.28 1.33
N VAL A 132 -2.12 0.46 0.28
CA VAL A 132 -2.30 1.91 0.16
C VAL A 132 -3.38 2.23 -0.87
N GLU A 133 -4.25 3.18 -0.56
CA GLU A 133 -5.27 3.64 -1.51
C GLU A 133 -4.85 4.96 -2.14
N ILE A 134 -4.79 4.99 -3.46
CA ILE A 134 -4.33 6.14 -4.26
C ILE A 134 -5.51 6.68 -5.05
N ASP A 135 -5.76 7.99 -4.96
CA ASP A 135 -6.80 8.64 -5.77
C ASP A 135 -6.27 9.03 -7.17
N ARG A 136 -7.19 9.48 -8.04
CA ARG A 136 -6.84 9.94 -9.39
C ARG A 136 -5.80 11.06 -9.42
N ASN A 137 -5.66 11.85 -8.37
CA ASN A 137 -4.70 12.95 -8.30
C ASN A 137 -3.32 12.48 -7.78
N GLY A 138 -3.18 11.20 -7.44
CA GLY A 138 -1.99 10.67 -6.77
C GLY A 138 -1.93 11.04 -5.28
N ALA A 139 -3.06 11.41 -4.69
CA ALA A 139 -3.18 11.74 -3.28
C ALA A 139 -3.77 10.57 -2.47
N PHE A 140 -3.51 10.59 -1.17
CA PHE A 140 -3.80 9.48 -0.24
C PHE A 140 -4.95 9.81 0.74
N GLY A 141 -5.84 10.73 0.39
CA GLY A 141 -6.88 11.23 1.31
C GLY A 141 -7.79 10.13 1.85
N THR A 142 -8.29 9.25 0.96
CA THR A 142 -9.13 8.10 1.35
C THR A 142 -8.35 7.12 2.25
N HIS A 143 -7.09 6.82 1.90
CA HIS A 143 -6.22 5.99 2.72
C HIS A 143 -6.04 6.57 4.13
N HIS A 144 -5.74 7.87 4.23
CA HIS A 144 -5.59 8.55 5.52
C HIS A 144 -6.87 8.51 6.36
N ALA A 145 -8.05 8.68 5.75
CA ALA A 145 -9.33 8.57 6.44
C ALA A 145 -9.56 7.14 6.99
N ASN A 146 -9.23 6.12 6.20
CA ASN A 146 -9.35 4.72 6.59
C ASN A 146 -8.38 4.36 7.73
N VAL A 147 -7.12 4.81 7.66
CA VAL A 147 -6.15 4.68 8.75
C VAL A 147 -6.66 5.39 10.01
N LEU A 148 -7.17 6.62 9.92
CA LEU A 148 -7.71 7.35 11.07
C LEU A 148 -8.86 6.59 11.75
N ASN A 149 -9.77 6.01 10.97
CA ASN A 149 -10.88 5.21 11.52
C ASN A 149 -10.37 3.94 12.23
N GLU A 150 -9.34 3.29 11.68
CA GLU A 150 -8.71 2.15 12.32
C GLU A 150 -8.01 2.52 13.63
N LEU A 151 -7.30 3.65 13.66
CA LEU A 151 -6.67 4.15 14.89
C LEU A 151 -7.72 4.49 15.96
N ARG A 152 -8.86 5.08 15.59
CA ARG A 152 -9.98 5.33 16.52
C ARG A 152 -10.52 4.03 17.13
N ARG A 153 -10.74 3.00 16.30
CA ARG A 153 -11.20 1.67 16.76
C ARG A 153 -10.23 1.07 17.76
N ARG A 154 -8.92 1.13 17.46
CA ARG A 154 -7.85 0.61 18.33
C ARG A 154 -7.74 1.40 19.63
N THR A 155 -7.79 2.73 19.60
CA THR A 155 -7.84 3.55 20.81
C THR A 155 -9.07 3.21 21.68
N GLY A 156 -10.22 2.95 21.07
CA GLY A 156 -11.41 2.44 21.77
C GLY A 156 -11.18 1.08 22.43
N ALA A 157 -10.48 0.16 21.76
CA ALA A 157 -10.10 -1.13 22.33
C ALA A 157 -9.14 -0.97 23.52
N ILE A 158 -8.10 -0.13 23.39
CA ILE A 158 -7.19 0.21 24.49
C ILE A 158 -7.94 0.81 25.68
N ARG A 159 -8.95 1.66 25.44
CA ARG A 159 -9.78 2.22 26.50
C ARG A 159 -10.55 1.15 27.27
N ARG A 160 -11.08 0.14 26.58
CA ARG A 160 -11.72 -1.00 27.24
C ARG A 160 -10.70 -1.83 28.02
N LEU A 161 -9.52 -2.09 27.45
CA LEU A 161 -8.45 -2.80 28.16
C LEU A 161 -7.98 -2.05 29.40
N ALA A 162 -7.91 -0.72 29.36
CA ALA A 162 -7.55 0.13 30.50
C ALA A 162 -8.54 0.07 31.68
N SER A 163 -9.73 -0.52 31.48
CA SER A 163 -10.69 -0.77 32.56
C SER A 163 -10.43 -2.08 33.32
N VAL A 164 -9.67 -3.01 32.72
CA VAL A 164 -9.40 -4.35 33.27
C VAL A 164 -7.92 -4.53 33.60
N LEU A 165 -7.03 -3.91 32.82
CA LEU A 165 -5.58 -3.97 33.03
C LEU A 165 -5.10 -2.73 33.79
N PRO A 166 -4.10 -2.88 34.67
CA PRO A 166 -3.48 -1.74 35.33
C PRO A 166 -2.79 -0.84 34.29
N ARG A 167 -2.92 0.47 34.49
CA ARG A 167 -2.19 1.47 33.71
C ARG A 167 -0.70 1.35 34.03
N GLY A 168 0.14 1.42 33.00
CA GLY A 168 1.58 1.28 33.14
C GLY A 168 2.20 0.60 31.93
N LYS A 169 3.38 0.00 32.14
CA LYS A 169 4.24 -0.50 31.06
C LYS A 169 3.53 -1.45 30.08
N LEU A 170 2.79 -2.44 30.59
CA LEU A 170 2.13 -3.43 29.74
C LEU A 170 1.08 -2.79 28.81
N LEU A 171 0.20 -1.96 29.36
CA LEU A 171 -0.84 -1.29 28.57
C LEU A 171 -0.22 -0.31 27.57
N ASN A 172 0.86 0.38 27.94
CA ASN A 172 1.58 1.29 27.04
C ASN A 172 2.21 0.53 25.87
N GLU A 173 2.84 -0.62 26.10
CA GLU A 173 3.42 -1.43 25.02
C GLU A 173 2.35 -2.00 24.09
N ILE A 174 1.22 -2.47 24.62
CA ILE A 174 0.07 -2.91 23.79
C ILE A 174 -0.44 -1.75 22.93
N ALA A 175 -0.58 -0.56 23.51
CA ALA A 175 -1.01 0.63 22.78
C ALA A 175 -0.02 1.05 21.69
N ARG A 176 1.29 1.00 21.96
CA ARG A 176 2.35 1.29 20.99
C ARG A 176 2.30 0.30 19.83
N ALA A 177 2.27 -1.00 20.12
CA ALA A 177 2.22 -2.03 19.09
C ALA A 177 0.97 -1.88 18.19
N LEU A 178 -0.20 -1.65 18.79
CA LEU A 178 -1.46 -1.63 18.03
C LEU A 178 -1.69 -0.32 17.29
N VAL A 179 -1.41 0.83 17.92
CA VAL A 179 -1.75 2.16 17.36
C VAL A 179 -0.55 2.73 16.61
N ILE A 180 0.63 2.80 17.22
CA ILE A 180 1.82 3.36 16.57
C ILE A 180 2.31 2.42 15.47
N GLY A 181 2.29 1.10 15.71
CA GLY A 181 2.60 0.11 14.68
C GLY A 181 1.73 0.28 13.44
N LYS A 182 0.41 0.46 13.60
CA LYS A 182 -0.48 0.69 12.45
C LYS A 182 -0.29 2.05 11.78
N LEU A 183 0.01 3.09 12.56
CA LEU A 183 0.25 4.45 12.05
C LEU A 183 1.50 4.51 11.15
N ASN A 184 2.56 3.78 11.52
CA ASN A 184 3.84 3.82 10.81
C ASN A 184 3.84 3.02 9.51
N VAL A 185 2.94 2.05 9.37
CA VAL A 185 2.78 1.28 8.12
C VAL A 185 2.41 2.25 7.00
N CYS A 186 3.25 2.32 5.97
CA CYS A 186 3.14 3.19 4.80
C CYS A 186 3.28 4.71 5.05
N ALA A 187 3.55 5.15 6.29
CA ALA A 187 3.71 6.57 6.59
C ALA A 187 4.84 7.24 5.79
N TRP A 188 5.89 6.50 5.46
CA TRP A 188 7.03 6.99 4.67
C TRP A 188 6.68 7.26 3.19
N VAL A 189 5.61 6.63 2.68
CA VAL A 189 5.12 6.81 1.31
C VAL A 189 4.01 7.87 1.26
N THR A 190 3.04 7.75 2.17
CA THR A 190 1.79 8.51 2.05
C THR A 190 1.88 9.89 2.71
N ARG A 191 2.85 10.08 3.60
CA ARG A 191 3.12 11.37 4.25
C ARG A 191 4.41 11.93 3.69
N ARG A 192 4.39 13.22 3.37
CA ARG A 192 5.64 13.94 3.12
C ARG A 192 6.45 13.90 4.40
N SER A 193 7.64 13.29 4.34
CA SER A 193 8.64 13.52 5.38
C SER A 193 8.88 15.02 5.42
N GLN A 194 8.79 15.62 6.60
CA GLN A 194 9.24 17.01 6.82
C GLN A 194 10.77 17.02 6.78
N GLY A 195 11.32 16.74 5.61
CA GLY A 195 12.74 16.77 5.30
C GLY A 195 13.04 18.01 4.48
N TYR A 196 13.65 19.00 5.13
CA TYR A 196 14.55 19.99 4.51
C TYR A 196 14.03 20.81 3.31
N GLN A 197 12.77 21.22 3.26
CA GLN A 197 12.39 22.39 2.46
C GLN A 197 11.45 23.32 3.22
N ASP A 198 12.02 24.48 3.52
CA ASP A 198 11.36 25.77 3.73
C ASP A 198 10.29 25.86 4.84
N GLN A 199 10.73 26.32 6.01
CA GLN A 199 9.86 26.67 7.14
C GLN A 199 8.88 27.81 6.83
N SER A 200 9.00 28.50 5.68
CA SER A 200 8.11 29.58 5.27
C SER A 200 6.83 29.12 4.56
N ARG A 201 6.77 27.85 4.11
CA ARG A 201 5.56 27.26 3.50
C ARG A 201 4.96 26.18 4.39
N ARG A 202 4.22 26.59 5.42
CA ARG A 202 3.14 25.76 5.99
C ARG A 202 2.05 25.61 4.93
N GLU A 203 2.25 24.72 3.97
CA GLU A 203 1.20 24.32 3.03
C GLU A 203 0.20 23.36 3.71
N PRO A 204 -1.04 23.27 3.21
CA PRO A 204 -2.22 22.78 3.94
C PRO A 204 -2.29 21.24 4.09
N GLY A 205 -1.19 20.61 4.53
CA GLY A 205 -1.17 19.23 5.05
C GLY A 205 -1.40 19.15 6.57
N ALA A 206 -1.70 20.29 7.21
CA ALA A 206 -1.90 20.38 8.65
C ALA A 206 -3.13 19.60 9.17
N GLY A 207 -4.13 19.35 8.32
CA GLY A 207 -5.39 18.69 8.71
C GLY A 207 -5.21 17.22 9.09
N ASP A 208 -4.52 16.44 8.26
CA ASP A 208 -4.30 15.01 8.50
C ASP A 208 -3.41 14.78 9.72
N ASN A 209 -2.37 15.59 9.89
CA ASN A 209 -1.51 15.55 11.07
C ASN A 209 -2.27 15.99 12.34
N ALA A 210 -3.16 16.98 12.25
CA ALA A 210 -3.99 17.39 13.38
C ALA A 210 -4.97 16.30 13.82
N ALA A 211 -5.62 15.60 12.88
CA ALA A 211 -6.53 14.50 13.21
C ALA A 211 -5.80 13.34 13.89
N VAL A 212 -4.61 12.98 13.40
CA VAL A 212 -3.75 11.97 14.04
C VAL A 212 -3.34 12.43 15.44
N GLN A 213 -2.92 13.69 15.59
CA GLN A 213 -2.52 14.26 16.88
C GLN A 213 -3.65 14.20 17.90
N VAL A 214 -4.90 14.47 17.49
CA VAL A 214 -6.06 14.34 18.38
C VAL A 214 -6.22 12.91 18.87
N ILE A 215 -6.07 11.91 18.00
CA ILE A 215 -6.17 10.49 18.38
C ILE A 215 -5.03 10.09 19.32
N LEU A 216 -3.79 10.51 19.03
CA LEU A 216 -2.62 10.25 19.89
C LEU A 216 -2.80 10.89 21.27
N ASN A 217 -3.31 12.12 21.33
CA ASN A 217 -3.63 12.78 22.57
C ASN A 217 -4.73 12.03 23.36
N ASP A 218 -5.79 11.56 22.69
CA ASP A 218 -6.84 10.79 23.35
C ASP A 218 -6.36 9.41 23.83
N LEU A 219 -5.45 8.77 23.10
CA LEU A 219 -4.76 7.56 23.52
C LEU A 219 -3.92 7.82 24.78
N ALA A 220 -3.08 8.84 24.75
CA ALA A 220 -2.22 9.19 25.88
C ALA A 220 -3.03 9.56 27.14
N ARG A 221 -4.18 10.23 26.98
CA ARG A 221 -5.12 10.45 28.09
C ARG A 221 -5.66 9.15 28.67
N THR A 222 -6.02 8.20 27.81
CA THR A 222 -6.52 6.88 28.21
C THR A 222 -5.47 6.11 29.02
N LEU A 223 -4.20 6.13 28.56
CA LEU A 223 -3.08 5.46 29.21
C LEU A 223 -2.70 6.09 30.55
N ASN A 224 -2.68 7.41 30.64
CA ASN A 224 -2.39 8.13 31.89
C ASN A 224 -3.59 8.20 32.85
N GLY A 225 -4.81 7.92 32.38
CA GLY A 225 -6.04 8.05 33.17
C GLY A 225 -6.46 9.50 33.45
N VAL A 226 -6.02 10.45 32.62
CA VAL A 226 -6.27 11.89 32.80
C VAL A 226 -7.40 12.37 31.89
N ARG A 227 -8.11 13.41 32.32
CA ARG A 227 -9.23 14.01 31.58
C ARG A 227 -8.75 15.20 30.76
N ARG A 228 -9.59 15.62 29.79
CA ARG A 228 -9.33 16.85 29.01
C ARG A 228 -9.36 18.11 29.91
N SER A 229 -10.10 18.06 31.01
CA SER A 229 -10.18 19.12 32.03
C SER A 229 -8.86 19.42 32.73
N ASP A 230 -7.94 18.46 32.73
CA ASP A 230 -6.70 18.56 33.53
C ASP A 230 -5.67 19.47 32.88
N ARG A 231 -5.95 19.99 31.66
CA ARG A 231 -5.17 21.01 30.93
C ARG A 231 -3.66 20.71 30.82
N ILE A 232 -3.30 19.43 30.78
CA ILE A 232 -1.92 18.97 30.58
C ILE A 232 -1.49 19.27 29.14
N ARG A 233 -0.26 19.77 28.96
CA ARG A 233 0.34 20.00 27.65
C ARG A 233 0.47 18.68 26.88
N ALA A 234 0.29 18.73 25.56
CA ALA A 234 0.28 17.53 24.73
C ALA A 234 1.64 16.80 24.74
N SER A 235 2.76 17.53 24.73
CA SER A 235 4.12 16.98 24.86
C SER A 235 4.26 16.14 26.13
N ASP A 236 3.95 16.74 27.27
CA ASP A 236 4.13 16.12 28.58
C ASP A 236 3.22 14.90 28.75
N LEU A 237 2.06 14.91 28.10
CA LEU A 237 1.10 13.80 28.10
C LEU A 237 1.63 12.59 27.32
N LEU A 238 2.26 12.83 26.16
CA LEU A 238 2.81 11.80 25.28
C LEU A 238 4.11 11.21 25.87
N ASP A 239 4.98 12.06 26.41
CA ASP A 239 6.24 11.67 27.03
C ASP A 239 6.04 10.70 28.19
N ARG A 240 5.04 10.95 29.05
CA ARG A 240 4.68 10.06 30.18
C ARG A 240 4.33 8.63 29.77
N CYS A 241 3.91 8.43 28.52
CA CYS A 241 3.54 7.12 27.99
C CYS A 241 4.54 6.57 26.96
N GLY A 242 5.64 7.28 26.69
CA GLY A 242 6.63 6.90 25.68
C GLY A 242 6.06 6.89 24.25
N LEU A 243 5.03 7.69 23.98
CA LEU A 243 4.46 7.86 22.64
C LEU A 243 5.25 8.93 21.86
N PRO A 244 5.34 8.82 20.53
CA PRO A 244 6.05 9.82 19.72
C PRO A 244 5.41 11.21 19.85
N THR A 245 6.25 12.21 20.03
CA THR A 245 5.93 13.65 20.12
C THR A 245 6.14 14.38 18.80
#